data_AF-A0A821WVX2-F1
#
_entry.id   AF-A0A821WVX2-F1
#
_cell.length_a   1.000
_cell.length_b   1.000
_cell.length_c   1.000
_cell.angle_alpha   90.00
_cell.angle_beta   90.00
_cell.angle_gamma   90.00
#
_symmetry.space_group_name_H-M   'P 1'
#
loop_
_entity.id
_entity.type
_entity.pdbx_description
1 polymer ?
#
loop_
_entity_poly.entity_id
_entity_poly.type
_entity_poly.pdbx_seq_one_letter_code
_entity_poly.pdbx_strand_id
1 'polypeptide(L)'
;MNFILPLDVLSLRGDSFYDFVEEFCGKEVVELPKFQMINSSVDLIEVDDAFSILQIESHQTTSIKEFLGATGKDNNGKYSFFVMPELQLLTDFTLDFISNMLSNITRSKNLYRYEQSVKDYAVSLYILGGRNVYDFVRLNIPGFIPNLTSLRSILTSSKKYFIEGEFQYERFNEFIELSDCKYAFCGEDSTSVVSKVCYDSRSNSFVGFPLPLKDGFPCSRYFPTNSFGELEQWYEKIDKSFLINVHVIQAVCPSNRTSPSPFLLAAYGTNSKYTARDILNRWSKTFDSFMTQNIRILGFSSDCDPKQMKAMRDSMGFFSNEHTGFECHPDHFKISLFKVSE
;
A
#
# COMPACT_ATOMS: atom_id res chain seq x y z
N MET A 1 12.94 -26.07 -10.07
CA MET A 1 13.06 -25.97 -11.54
C MET A 1 13.88 -24.73 -11.86
N ASN A 2 14.93 -24.85 -12.66
CA ASN A 2 15.66 -23.70 -13.18
C ASN A 2 14.85 -23.13 -14.33
N PHE A 3 14.21 -21.99 -14.08
CA PHE A 3 13.39 -21.31 -15.05
C PHE A 3 14.29 -20.55 -16.02
N ILE A 4 14.34 -21.01 -17.27
CA ILE A 4 15.04 -20.31 -18.35
C ILE A 4 13.94 -19.87 -19.30
N LEU A 5 13.58 -18.59 -19.24
CA LEU A 5 12.73 -17.96 -20.24
C LEU A 5 13.33 -18.25 -21.63
N PRO A 6 12.53 -18.67 -22.62
CA PRO A 6 13.01 -18.77 -23.99
C PRO A 6 13.57 -17.41 -24.42
N LEU A 7 14.71 -17.42 -25.12
CA LEU A 7 15.43 -16.22 -25.55
C LEU A 7 14.55 -15.26 -26.37
N ASP A 8 13.47 -15.77 -26.97
CA ASP A 8 12.50 -15.00 -27.72
C ASP A 8 11.08 -15.59 -27.58
N VAL A 9 10.32 -15.12 -26.60
CA VAL A 9 8.91 -15.49 -26.35
C VAL A 9 8.01 -15.20 -27.58
N LEU A 10 8.38 -14.26 -28.44
CA LEU A 10 7.60 -13.87 -29.60
C LEU A 10 7.75 -14.86 -30.76
N SER A 11 8.83 -15.63 -30.75
CA SER A 11 9.09 -16.71 -31.70
C SER A 11 8.31 -18.00 -31.43
N LEU A 12 7.62 -18.10 -30.28
CA LEU A 12 6.89 -19.30 -29.90
C LEU A 12 5.72 -19.56 -30.86
N ARG A 13 5.63 -20.81 -31.32
CA ARG A 13 4.64 -21.31 -32.29
C ARG A 13 4.23 -22.74 -31.93
N GLY A 14 2.98 -23.08 -32.22
CA GLY A 14 2.42 -24.42 -32.01
C GLY A 14 2.58 -24.89 -30.57
N ASP A 15 3.07 -26.11 -30.40
CA ASP A 15 3.22 -26.75 -29.09
C ASP A 15 4.12 -25.95 -28.14
N SER A 16 5.20 -25.34 -28.65
CA SER A 16 6.08 -24.51 -27.81
C SER A 16 5.40 -23.26 -27.23
N PHE A 17 4.38 -22.74 -27.91
CA PHE A 17 3.55 -21.65 -27.40
C PHE A 17 2.57 -22.16 -26.34
N TYR A 18 1.94 -23.32 -26.58
CA TYR A 18 1.04 -23.92 -25.60
C TYR A 18 1.74 -24.36 -24.33
N ASP A 19 2.93 -24.96 -24.43
CA ASP A 19 3.76 -25.34 -23.28
C ASP A 19 4.13 -24.10 -22.43
N PHE A 20 4.42 -22.98 -23.10
CA PHE A 20 4.67 -21.72 -22.44
C PHE A 20 3.43 -21.17 -21.74
N VAL A 21 2.26 -21.17 -22.38
CA VAL A 21 1.01 -20.75 -21.73
C VAL A 21 0.67 -21.70 -20.57
N GLU A 22 0.93 -23.00 -20.71
CA GLU A 22 0.70 -24.02 -19.69
C GLU A 22 1.53 -23.76 -18.43
N GLU A 23 2.83 -23.48 -18.63
CA GLU A 23 3.78 -23.29 -17.54
C GLU A 23 3.48 -22.01 -16.74
N PHE A 24 2.98 -20.96 -17.38
CA PHE A 24 2.74 -19.65 -16.75
C PHE A 24 1.31 -19.44 -16.28
N CYS A 25 0.34 -19.93 -17.03
CA CYS A 25 -1.08 -19.68 -16.78
C CYS A 25 -1.84 -20.94 -16.32
N GLY A 26 -1.19 -22.10 -16.35
CA GLY A 26 -1.79 -23.39 -16.03
C GLY A 26 -2.30 -24.13 -17.26
N LYS A 27 -2.38 -25.47 -17.14
CA LYS A 27 -2.90 -26.39 -18.16
C LYS A 27 -4.25 -25.98 -18.71
N GLU A 28 -5.04 -25.38 -17.87
CA GLU A 28 -6.43 -25.14 -18.12
C GLU A 28 -6.66 -23.84 -18.91
N VAL A 29 -5.75 -22.86 -18.78
CA VAL A 29 -5.79 -21.62 -19.58
C VAL A 29 -5.38 -21.87 -21.03
N VAL A 30 -4.59 -22.91 -21.30
CA VAL A 30 -4.11 -23.31 -22.64
C VAL A 30 -5.25 -23.75 -23.57
N GLU A 31 -6.36 -24.25 -23.03
CA GLU A 31 -7.49 -24.70 -23.85
C GLU A 31 -8.18 -23.53 -24.55
N LEU A 32 -8.12 -22.31 -23.98
CA LEU A 32 -8.68 -21.11 -24.58
C LEU A 32 -8.00 -20.69 -25.90
N PRO A 33 -6.66 -20.54 -25.97
CA PRO A 33 -5.98 -20.26 -27.23
C PRO A 33 -6.07 -21.42 -28.22
N LYS A 34 -6.00 -22.69 -27.77
CA LYS A 34 -6.23 -23.86 -28.64
C LYS A 34 -7.59 -23.81 -29.33
N PHE A 35 -8.63 -23.47 -28.57
CA PHE A 35 -10.01 -23.39 -29.09
C PHE A 35 -10.18 -22.26 -30.10
N GLN A 36 -9.51 -21.13 -29.89
CA GLN A 36 -9.51 -19.98 -30.82
C GLN A 36 -8.54 -20.13 -31.99
N MET A 37 -7.84 -21.27 -32.09
CA MET A 37 -6.76 -21.49 -33.05
C MET A 37 -5.61 -20.48 -32.94
N ILE A 38 -5.49 -19.82 -31.79
CA ILE A 38 -4.37 -18.98 -31.42
C ILE A 38 -3.21 -19.93 -31.14
N ASN A 39 -2.31 -20.08 -32.12
CA ASN A 39 -1.21 -21.04 -32.06
C ASN A 39 0.14 -20.36 -31.89
N SER A 40 0.15 -19.06 -31.66
CA SER A 40 1.38 -18.30 -31.52
C SER A 40 1.23 -17.12 -30.59
N SER A 41 2.37 -16.66 -30.06
CA SER A 41 2.43 -15.42 -29.31
C SER A 41 1.90 -14.25 -30.13
N VAL A 42 2.11 -14.23 -31.46
CA VAL A 42 1.63 -13.16 -32.33
C VAL A 42 0.11 -13.22 -32.51
N ASP A 43 -0.45 -14.40 -32.75
CA ASP A 43 -1.91 -14.56 -32.89
C ASP A 43 -2.64 -14.14 -31.61
N LEU A 44 -2.07 -14.46 -30.45
CA LEU A 44 -2.69 -14.12 -29.15
C LEU A 44 -2.79 -12.61 -28.96
N ILE A 45 -1.84 -11.87 -29.51
CA ILE A 45 -1.74 -10.41 -29.39
C ILE A 45 -2.70 -9.72 -30.36
N GLU A 46 -2.97 -10.31 -31.51
CA GLU A 46 -3.91 -9.78 -32.51
C GLU A 46 -5.38 -9.98 -32.10
N VAL A 47 -5.64 -10.73 -31.03
CA VAL A 47 -6.99 -10.97 -30.52
C VAL A 47 -7.43 -9.82 -29.61
N ASP A 48 -8.39 -9.03 -30.09
CA ASP A 48 -8.96 -7.88 -29.35
C ASP A 48 -9.61 -8.29 -28.01
N ASP A 49 -10.29 -9.44 -27.98
CA ASP A 49 -10.90 -10.01 -26.77
C ASP A 49 -10.91 -11.55 -26.86
N ALA A 50 -9.94 -12.17 -26.19
CA ALA A 50 -9.80 -13.63 -26.14
C ALA A 50 -10.93 -14.31 -25.33
N PHE A 51 -11.77 -13.56 -24.62
CA PHE A 51 -12.89 -14.11 -23.84
C PHE A 51 -14.25 -13.92 -24.54
N SER A 52 -14.32 -13.12 -25.60
CA SER A 52 -15.54 -12.92 -26.40
C SER A 52 -16.18 -14.23 -26.84
N ILE A 53 -15.36 -15.26 -27.11
CA ILE A 53 -15.81 -16.59 -27.50
C ILE A 53 -16.63 -17.32 -26.41
N LEU A 54 -16.43 -16.97 -25.13
CA LEU A 54 -17.20 -17.52 -24.01
C LEU A 54 -18.63 -16.96 -23.96
N GLN A 55 -18.96 -15.95 -24.76
CA GLN A 55 -20.34 -15.49 -24.97
C GLN A 55 -21.13 -16.37 -25.94
N ILE A 56 -20.45 -17.22 -26.72
CA ILE A 56 -21.10 -18.12 -27.69
C ILE A 56 -21.74 -19.30 -26.95
N GLU A 57 -23.05 -19.51 -27.12
CA GLU A 57 -23.76 -20.70 -26.62
C GLU A 57 -23.39 -21.91 -27.48
N SER A 58 -22.39 -22.69 -27.05
CA SER A 58 -21.95 -23.92 -27.71
C SER A 58 -21.61 -24.98 -26.67
N HIS A 59 -21.93 -26.24 -26.97
CA HIS A 59 -21.53 -27.38 -26.14
C HIS A 59 -19.99 -27.50 -26.03
N GLN A 60 -19.26 -27.01 -27.02
CA GLN A 60 -17.79 -27.03 -27.01
C GLN A 60 -17.19 -25.96 -26.10
N THR A 61 -17.90 -24.86 -25.87
CA THR A 61 -17.47 -23.81 -24.93
C THR A 61 -17.94 -24.10 -23.50
N THR A 62 -18.87 -25.03 -23.29
CA THR A 62 -19.40 -25.40 -21.96
C THR A 62 -18.32 -25.85 -20.98
N SER A 63 -17.41 -26.75 -21.39
CA SER A 63 -16.32 -27.23 -20.53
C SER A 63 -15.32 -26.13 -20.18
N ILE A 64 -15.04 -25.23 -21.13
CA ILE A 64 -14.16 -24.07 -20.93
C ILE A 64 -14.84 -23.04 -20.02
N LYS A 65 -16.16 -22.84 -20.15
CA LYS A 65 -16.95 -21.96 -19.30
C LYS A 65 -17.00 -22.47 -17.87
N GLU A 66 -17.40 -23.72 -17.65
CA GLU A 66 -17.44 -24.33 -16.32
C GLU A 66 -16.10 -24.21 -15.56
N PHE A 67 -14.99 -24.09 -16.30
CA PHE A 67 -13.67 -23.88 -15.74
C PHE A 67 -13.30 -22.40 -15.53
N LEU A 68 -13.48 -21.54 -16.53
CA LEU A 68 -13.02 -20.14 -16.50
C LEU A 68 -13.95 -19.17 -15.77
N GLY A 69 -15.16 -19.61 -15.39
CA GLY A 69 -16.14 -18.69 -14.83
C GLY A 69 -17.22 -19.30 -13.97
N ALA A 70 -17.99 -18.43 -13.34
CA ALA A 70 -19.16 -18.77 -12.57
C ALA A 70 -20.42 -18.63 -13.43
N THR A 71 -21.31 -19.62 -13.35
CA THR A 71 -22.65 -19.52 -13.95
C THR A 71 -23.61 -18.90 -12.94
N GLY A 72 -24.13 -17.71 -13.23
CA GLY A 72 -25.24 -17.10 -12.50
C GLY A 72 -26.53 -17.25 -13.29
N LYS A 73 -27.69 -17.33 -12.61
CA LYS A 73 -28.97 -17.03 -13.26
C LYS A 73 -29.26 -15.55 -13.07
N ASP A 74 -29.57 -14.85 -14.15
CA ASP A 74 -30.16 -13.52 -14.04
C ASP A 74 -31.58 -13.59 -13.43
N ASN A 75 -32.16 -12.43 -13.11
CA ASN A 75 -33.51 -12.35 -12.53
C ASN A 75 -34.63 -12.91 -13.44
N ASN A 76 -34.31 -13.22 -14.70
CA ASN A 76 -35.22 -13.80 -15.68
C ASN A 76 -34.97 -15.30 -15.90
N GLY A 77 -34.07 -15.92 -15.12
CA GLY A 77 -33.74 -17.33 -15.21
C GLY A 77 -32.80 -17.70 -16.37
N LYS A 78 -32.24 -16.72 -17.08
CA LYS A 78 -31.24 -16.94 -18.13
C LYS A 78 -29.87 -17.13 -17.47
N TYR A 79 -29.14 -18.16 -17.90
CA TYR A 79 -27.78 -18.36 -17.43
C TYR A 79 -26.87 -17.30 -18.04
N SER A 80 -26.25 -16.48 -17.20
CA SER A 80 -25.17 -15.59 -17.56
C SER A 80 -23.85 -16.18 -17.10
N PHE A 81 -22.89 -16.18 -18.01
CA PHE A 81 -21.53 -16.63 -17.76
C PHE A 81 -20.67 -15.44 -17.35
N PHE A 82 -19.95 -15.54 -16.24
CA PHE A 82 -18.99 -14.52 -15.80
C PHE A 82 -17.63 -15.16 -15.64
N VAL A 83 -16.62 -14.68 -16.37
CA VAL A 83 -15.22 -15.03 -16.12
C VAL A 83 -14.88 -14.65 -14.68
N MET A 84 -14.18 -15.51 -13.95
CA MET A 84 -13.78 -15.17 -12.58
C MET A 84 -12.95 -13.87 -12.60
N PRO A 85 -13.29 -12.86 -11.80
CA PRO A 85 -12.62 -11.55 -11.83
C PRO A 85 -11.09 -11.64 -11.73
N GLU A 86 -10.57 -12.61 -10.99
CA GLU A 86 -9.14 -12.84 -10.81
C GLU A 86 -8.45 -13.35 -12.09
N LEU A 87 -9.11 -14.22 -12.85
CA LEU A 87 -8.61 -14.75 -14.13
C LEU A 87 -8.67 -13.68 -15.22
N GLN A 88 -9.73 -12.88 -15.23
CA GLN A 88 -9.84 -11.74 -16.13
C GLN A 88 -8.71 -10.74 -15.87
N LEU A 89 -8.47 -10.38 -14.60
CA LEU A 89 -7.42 -9.45 -14.21
C LEU A 89 -6.02 -9.95 -14.61
N LEU A 90 -5.73 -11.24 -14.41
CA LEU A 90 -4.46 -11.84 -14.81
C LEU A 90 -4.25 -11.80 -16.32
N THR A 91 -5.32 -12.03 -17.09
CA THR A 91 -5.24 -12.08 -18.54
C THR A 91 -5.14 -10.69 -19.15
N ASP A 92 -5.94 -9.74 -18.67
CA ASP A 92 -5.86 -8.32 -19.06
C ASP A 92 -4.46 -7.77 -18.79
N PHE A 93 -3.90 -8.08 -17.61
CA PHE A 93 -2.52 -7.72 -17.29
C PHE A 93 -1.52 -8.35 -18.26
N THR A 94 -1.68 -9.63 -18.59
CA THR A 94 -0.80 -10.36 -19.52
C THR A 94 -0.86 -9.77 -20.93
N LEU A 95 -2.05 -9.41 -21.41
CA LEU A 95 -2.24 -8.77 -22.72
C LEU A 95 -1.62 -7.37 -22.76
N ASP A 96 -1.92 -6.52 -21.78
CA ASP A 96 -1.30 -5.20 -21.61
C ASP A 96 0.23 -5.30 -21.62
N PHE A 97 0.74 -6.28 -20.89
CA PHE A 97 2.15 -6.55 -20.72
C PHE A 97 2.83 -6.93 -22.03
N ILE A 98 2.27 -7.91 -22.75
CA ILE A 98 2.84 -8.40 -24.00
C ILE A 98 2.76 -7.30 -25.07
N SER A 99 1.62 -6.63 -25.18
CA SER A 99 1.41 -5.51 -26.12
C SER A 99 2.40 -4.37 -25.85
N ASN A 100 2.63 -4.02 -24.58
CA ASN A 100 3.59 -2.99 -24.21
C ASN A 100 5.03 -3.38 -24.58
N MET A 101 5.41 -4.62 -24.31
CA MET A 101 6.74 -5.16 -24.63
C MET A 101 7.00 -5.11 -26.14
N LEU A 102 6.06 -5.59 -26.95
CA LEU A 102 6.16 -5.54 -28.41
C LEU A 102 6.28 -4.12 -28.96
N SER A 103 5.41 -3.24 -28.46
CA SER A 103 5.43 -1.83 -28.81
C SER A 103 6.77 -1.17 -28.48
N ASN A 104 7.45 -1.63 -27.42
CA ASN A 104 8.75 -1.09 -27.05
C ASN A 104 9.90 -1.74 -27.82
N ILE A 105 9.85 -3.03 -28.15
CA ILE A 105 10.89 -3.70 -28.95
C ILE A 105 11.06 -3.02 -30.32
N THR A 106 9.97 -2.54 -30.93
CA THR A 106 10.01 -1.81 -32.20
C THR A 106 10.53 -0.37 -32.07
N ARG A 107 10.62 0.16 -30.85
CA ARG A 107 11.07 1.53 -30.57
C ARG A 107 12.55 1.57 -30.24
N SER A 108 13.16 2.74 -30.40
CA SER A 108 14.49 2.98 -29.82
C SER A 108 14.39 2.98 -28.29
N LYS A 109 15.47 2.55 -27.61
CA LYS A 109 15.52 2.42 -26.13
C LYS A 109 15.13 3.69 -25.37
N ASN A 110 15.32 4.85 -25.98
CA ASN A 110 15.01 6.16 -25.39
C ASN A 110 13.53 6.57 -25.53
N LEU A 111 12.74 5.80 -26.29
CA LEU A 111 11.34 6.09 -26.62
C LEU A 111 10.37 5.05 -26.04
N TYR A 112 10.83 4.17 -25.15
CA TYR A 112 9.97 3.19 -24.49
C TYR A 112 8.85 3.90 -23.71
N ARG A 113 7.62 3.39 -23.83
CA ARG A 113 6.44 3.87 -23.12
C ARG A 113 5.78 2.70 -22.44
N TYR A 114 5.30 2.93 -21.22
CA TYR A 114 4.74 1.89 -20.36
C TYR A 114 3.31 2.24 -20.01
N GLU A 115 2.41 1.27 -20.21
CA GLU A 115 1.05 1.32 -19.70
C GLU A 115 1.02 1.37 -18.17
N GLN A 116 -0.09 1.82 -17.60
CA GLN A 116 -0.19 2.03 -16.15
C GLN A 116 -0.05 0.71 -15.37
N SER A 117 -0.67 -0.37 -15.84
CA SER A 117 -0.56 -1.73 -15.29
C SER A 117 0.91 -2.20 -15.21
N VAL A 118 1.70 -1.97 -16.26
CA VAL A 118 3.13 -2.28 -16.29
C VAL A 118 3.93 -1.42 -15.32
N LYS A 119 3.58 -0.13 -15.16
CA LYS A 119 4.22 0.75 -14.17
C LYS A 119 3.94 0.28 -12.74
N ASP A 120 2.71 -0.10 -12.45
CA ASP A 120 2.29 -0.57 -11.11
C ASP A 120 2.96 -1.90 -10.76
N TYR A 121 3.05 -2.81 -11.73
CA TYR A 121 3.84 -4.04 -11.62
C TYR A 121 5.33 -3.73 -11.38
N ALA A 122 5.92 -2.81 -12.14
CA ALA A 122 7.32 -2.44 -11.99
C ALA A 122 7.63 -1.87 -10.59
N VAL A 123 6.73 -1.02 -10.06
CA VAL A 123 6.83 -0.50 -8.69
C VAL A 123 6.76 -1.64 -7.67
N SER A 124 5.79 -2.55 -7.83
CA SER A 124 5.59 -3.69 -6.94
C SER A 124 6.79 -4.64 -6.96
N LEU A 125 7.31 -4.98 -8.14
CA LEU A 125 8.50 -5.81 -8.32
C LEU A 125 9.73 -5.18 -7.66
N TYR A 126 9.90 -3.86 -7.79
CA TYR A 126 11.02 -3.16 -7.16
C TYR A 126 10.91 -3.14 -5.63
N ILE A 127 9.71 -2.92 -5.09
CA ILE A 127 9.47 -2.87 -3.63
C ILE A 127 9.63 -4.26 -3.01
N LEU A 128 9.03 -5.29 -3.61
CA LEU A 128 8.97 -6.65 -3.06
C LEU A 128 10.23 -7.47 -3.41
N GLY A 129 10.68 -7.40 -4.67
CA GLY A 129 11.85 -8.14 -5.15
C GLY A 129 13.17 -7.40 -4.93
N GLY A 130 13.13 -6.10 -4.67
CA GLY A 130 14.32 -5.27 -4.51
C GLY A 130 15.03 -4.97 -5.83
N ARG A 131 16.07 -4.14 -5.74
CA ARG A 131 16.79 -3.62 -6.92
C ARG A 131 17.43 -4.72 -7.77
N ASN A 132 18.00 -5.74 -7.16
CA ASN A 132 18.74 -6.78 -7.90
C ASN A 132 17.80 -7.63 -8.75
N VAL A 133 16.65 -8.04 -8.20
CA VAL A 133 15.62 -8.76 -8.96
C VAL A 133 15.08 -7.87 -10.07
N TYR A 134 14.78 -6.61 -9.76
CA TYR A 134 14.31 -5.65 -10.75
C TYR A 134 15.29 -5.48 -11.92
N ASP A 135 16.58 -5.25 -11.63
CA ASP A 135 17.60 -5.09 -12.65
C ASP A 135 17.84 -6.39 -13.44
N PHE A 136 17.79 -7.55 -12.79
CA PHE A 136 17.88 -8.85 -13.46
C PHE A 136 16.77 -9.00 -14.49
N VAL A 137 15.51 -8.79 -14.09
CA VAL A 137 14.35 -8.89 -14.98
C VAL A 137 14.45 -7.88 -16.12
N ARG A 138 14.78 -6.62 -15.81
CA ARG A 138 14.91 -5.55 -16.80
C ARG A 138 16.00 -5.82 -17.86
N LEU A 139 17.11 -6.43 -17.46
CA LEU A 139 18.23 -6.70 -18.36
C LEU A 139 18.00 -7.93 -19.25
N ASN A 140 17.27 -8.92 -18.75
CA ASN A 140 16.96 -10.14 -19.50
C ASN A 140 15.78 -9.98 -20.46
N ILE A 141 14.88 -9.02 -20.22
CA ILE A 141 13.70 -8.79 -21.07
C ILE A 141 13.67 -7.29 -21.50
N PRO A 142 14.33 -6.93 -22.61
CA PRO A 142 14.38 -5.53 -23.07
C PRO A 142 13.00 -4.96 -23.40
N GLY A 143 12.73 -3.73 -22.97
CA GLY A 143 11.43 -3.07 -23.21
C GLY A 143 10.31 -3.53 -22.29
N PHE A 144 10.60 -4.47 -21.38
CA PHE A 144 9.63 -5.07 -20.48
C PHE A 144 9.20 -4.13 -19.35
N ILE A 145 10.17 -3.58 -18.61
CA ILE A 145 9.90 -2.70 -17.48
C ILE A 145 10.74 -1.41 -17.57
N PRO A 146 10.26 -0.29 -16.98
CA PRO A 146 10.97 0.97 -16.99
C PRO A 146 12.42 0.86 -16.51
N ASN A 147 13.30 1.71 -17.04
CA ASN A 147 14.62 1.86 -16.44
C ASN A 147 14.52 2.50 -15.05
N LEU A 148 15.58 2.38 -14.24
CA LEU A 148 15.59 2.88 -12.85
C LEU A 148 15.32 4.39 -12.76
N THR A 149 15.71 5.18 -13.74
CA THR A 149 15.43 6.63 -13.78
C THR A 149 13.95 6.89 -13.98
N SER A 150 13.33 6.21 -14.94
CA SER A 150 11.88 6.25 -15.18
C SER A 150 11.09 5.72 -13.99
N LEU A 151 11.53 4.62 -13.38
CA LEU A 151 10.92 4.08 -12.17
C LEU A 151 10.97 5.08 -11.00
N ARG A 152 12.13 5.72 -10.77
CA ARG A 152 12.25 6.80 -9.79
C ARG A 152 11.31 7.96 -10.10
N SER A 153 11.18 8.33 -11.36
CA SER A 153 10.22 9.36 -11.78
C SER A 153 8.79 8.95 -11.51
N ILE A 154 8.41 7.68 -11.73
CA ILE A 154 7.07 7.13 -11.41
C ILE A 154 6.82 7.17 -9.90
N LEU A 155 7.77 6.68 -9.10
CA LEU A 155 7.68 6.75 -7.63
C LEU A 155 7.54 8.21 -7.15
N THR A 156 8.25 9.11 -7.81
CA THR A 156 8.26 10.55 -7.50
C THR A 156 6.99 11.27 -8.01
N SER A 157 6.39 10.83 -9.11
CA SER A 157 5.20 11.49 -9.66
C SER A 157 3.91 11.09 -8.93
N SER A 158 3.93 10.01 -8.17
CA SER A 158 2.77 9.45 -7.46
C SER A 158 2.10 10.41 -6.45
N LYS A 159 2.68 11.58 -6.14
CA LYS A 159 2.22 12.60 -5.16
C LYS A 159 1.97 12.08 -3.73
N LYS A 160 2.16 10.79 -3.48
CA LYS A 160 1.95 10.11 -2.19
C LYS A 160 3.22 10.10 -1.36
N TYR A 161 3.72 11.30 -1.06
CA TYR A 161 4.89 11.42 -0.19
C TYR A 161 4.49 11.42 1.26
N PHE A 162 5.25 10.66 2.02
CA PHE A 162 5.26 10.74 3.45
C PHE A 162 6.03 12.00 3.88
N ILE A 163 5.42 12.83 4.73
CA ILE A 163 6.03 14.04 5.28
C ILE A 163 6.24 13.81 6.77
N GLU A 164 7.45 14.09 7.26
CA GLU A 164 7.79 13.88 8.67
C GLU A 164 6.87 14.71 9.59
N GLY A 165 6.24 14.04 10.55
CA GLY A 165 5.34 14.65 11.52
C GLY A 165 3.96 15.03 10.98
N GLU A 166 3.62 14.72 9.74
CA GLU A 166 2.28 14.97 9.21
C GLU A 166 1.37 13.76 9.44
N PHE A 167 0.21 13.98 10.07
CA PHE A 167 -0.81 12.96 10.28
C PHE A 167 -1.75 12.93 9.07
N GLN A 168 -1.80 11.78 8.39
CA GLN A 168 -2.47 11.62 7.11
C GLN A 168 -3.91 11.11 7.25
N TYR A 169 -4.76 11.85 7.97
CA TYR A 169 -6.14 11.43 8.24
C TYR A 169 -6.98 11.30 6.97
N GLU A 170 -6.93 12.30 6.09
CA GLU A 170 -7.70 12.33 4.84
C GLU A 170 -7.30 11.18 3.91
N ARG A 171 -5.99 10.88 3.82
CA ARG A 171 -5.49 9.77 3.01
C ARG A 171 -5.90 8.41 3.55
N PHE A 172 -6.01 8.28 4.87
CA PHE A 172 -6.56 7.06 5.45
C PHE A 172 -8.03 6.89 5.08
N ASN A 173 -8.82 7.97 5.10
CA ASN A 173 -10.22 7.92 4.68
C ASN A 173 -10.35 7.51 3.19
N GLU A 174 -9.56 8.11 2.31
CA GLU A 174 -9.47 7.70 0.88
C GLU A 174 -9.07 6.22 0.74
N PHE A 175 -8.15 5.74 1.58
CA PHE A 175 -7.66 4.36 1.55
C PHE A 175 -8.74 3.33 1.94
N ILE A 176 -9.63 3.68 2.88
CA ILE A 176 -10.68 2.78 3.36
C ILE A 176 -12.05 2.99 2.71
N GLU A 177 -12.18 3.97 1.81
CA GLU A 177 -13.46 4.37 1.19
C GLU A 177 -14.18 3.19 0.52
N LEU A 178 -13.42 2.30 -0.14
CA LEU A 178 -13.96 1.11 -0.80
C LEU A 178 -14.40 0.00 0.18
N SER A 179 -13.95 0.08 1.43
CA SER A 179 -14.12 -1.00 2.41
C SER A 179 -15.35 -0.81 3.32
N ASP A 180 -15.96 0.40 3.36
CA ASP A 180 -17.05 0.79 4.26
C ASP A 180 -16.75 0.51 5.75
N CYS A 181 -15.48 0.69 6.15
CA CYS A 181 -15.05 0.41 7.51
C CYS A 181 -15.18 1.68 8.36
N LYS A 182 -15.98 1.60 9.43
CA LYS A 182 -16.30 2.71 10.33
C LYS A 182 -15.58 2.66 11.67
N TYR A 183 -14.75 1.64 11.86
CA TYR A 183 -14.04 1.39 13.11
C TYR A 183 -12.56 1.20 12.83
N ALA A 184 -11.71 1.65 13.74
CA ALA A 184 -10.27 1.44 13.63
C ALA A 184 -9.58 1.36 15.00
N PHE A 185 -8.39 0.76 15.02
CA PHE A 185 -7.47 0.75 16.15
C PHE A 185 -6.18 1.49 15.78
N CYS A 186 -5.65 2.27 16.72
CA CYS A 186 -4.39 2.98 16.55
C CYS A 186 -3.26 2.26 17.32
N GLY A 187 -2.08 2.19 16.72
CA GLY A 187 -0.84 1.76 17.35
C GLY A 187 0.18 2.89 17.37
N GLU A 188 0.85 3.08 18.50
CA GLU A 188 1.97 4.01 18.67
C GLU A 188 3.17 3.25 19.24
N ASP A 189 4.30 3.32 18.55
CA ASP A 189 5.56 2.69 19.00
C ASP A 189 6.77 3.51 18.53
N SER A 190 7.91 3.38 19.21
CA SER A 190 9.16 4.03 18.85
C SER A 190 10.25 3.02 18.51
N THR A 191 10.82 3.14 17.31
CA THR A 191 11.95 2.31 16.88
C THR A 191 13.26 3.10 16.87
N SER A 192 14.35 2.44 17.24
CA SER A 192 15.70 3.03 17.13
C SER A 192 16.13 3.19 15.69
N VAL A 193 16.86 4.27 15.41
CA VAL A 193 17.40 4.57 14.07
C VAL A 193 18.84 5.06 14.12
N VAL A 194 19.54 4.91 13.00
CA VAL A 194 20.84 5.55 12.81
C VAL A 194 20.63 7.05 12.68
N SER A 195 21.08 7.80 13.68
CA SER A 195 20.97 9.25 13.75
C SER A 195 21.70 9.94 12.59
N LYS A 196 20.94 10.28 11.55
CA LYS A 196 21.43 10.98 10.37
C LYS A 196 20.51 12.15 10.05
N VAL A 197 21.12 13.31 9.82
CA VAL A 197 20.43 14.49 9.33
C VAL A 197 20.54 14.51 7.81
N CYS A 198 19.42 14.72 7.13
CA CYS A 198 19.33 14.77 5.68
C CYS A 198 18.58 16.02 5.24
N TYR A 199 19.04 16.62 4.14
CA TYR A 199 18.35 17.72 3.50
C TYR A 199 17.24 17.18 2.59
N ASP A 200 16.02 17.66 2.79
CA ASP A 200 14.91 17.49 1.86
C ASP A 200 14.81 18.73 0.98
N SER A 201 15.24 18.59 -0.28
CA SER A 201 15.22 19.67 -1.27
C SER A 201 13.82 20.13 -1.67
N ARG A 202 12.77 19.33 -1.41
CA ARG A 202 11.40 19.67 -1.81
C ARG A 202 10.75 20.64 -0.83
N SER A 203 10.98 20.42 0.46
CA SER A 203 10.49 21.30 1.52
C SER A 203 11.50 22.37 1.91
N ASN A 204 12.72 22.30 1.35
CA ASN A 204 13.86 23.11 1.75
C ASN A 204 14.09 23.05 3.28
N SER A 205 14.07 21.83 3.82
CA SER A 205 14.16 21.59 5.25
C SER A 205 15.09 20.42 5.58
N PHE A 206 15.50 20.33 6.84
CA PHE A 206 16.33 19.25 7.34
C PHE A 206 15.50 18.26 8.17
N VAL A 207 15.64 16.98 7.86
CA VAL A 207 15.02 15.83 8.54
C VAL A 207 16.08 15.11 9.36
N GLY A 208 15.70 14.58 10.53
CA GLY A 208 16.60 13.81 11.42
C GLY A 208 16.97 14.52 12.73
N PHE A 209 16.47 15.73 12.95
CA PHE A 209 16.40 16.34 14.27
C PHE A 209 15.06 15.98 14.96
N PRO A 210 14.98 15.97 16.29
CA PRO A 210 13.72 15.72 17.00
C PRO A 210 12.73 16.84 16.70
N LEU A 211 11.55 16.49 16.21
CA LEU A 211 10.51 17.51 15.98
C LEU A 211 9.96 17.99 17.33
N PRO A 212 9.89 19.31 17.56
CA PRO A 212 9.23 19.84 18.74
C PRO A 212 7.74 19.50 18.69
N LEU A 213 7.16 19.27 19.87
CA LEU A 213 5.74 18.95 20.00
C LEU A 213 4.95 20.19 20.41
N LYS A 214 3.78 20.37 19.80
CA LYS A 214 2.74 21.31 20.19
C LYS A 214 1.47 20.53 20.50
N ASP A 215 1.03 20.56 21.75
CA ASP A 215 -0.09 19.76 22.26
C ASP A 215 0.03 18.28 21.90
N GLY A 216 1.22 17.70 22.04
CA GLY A 216 1.48 16.31 21.67
C GLY A 216 1.61 16.01 20.18
N PHE A 217 1.45 16.98 19.28
CA PHE A 217 1.68 16.77 17.84
C PHE A 217 3.03 17.32 17.41
N PRO A 218 3.78 16.60 16.56
CA PRO A 218 5.01 17.12 15.98
C PRO A 218 4.71 18.33 15.07
N CYS A 219 5.55 19.36 15.18
CA CYS A 219 5.54 20.47 14.23
C CYS A 219 6.24 20.02 12.94
N SER A 220 5.48 19.57 11.94
CA SER A 220 6.02 19.18 10.63
C SER A 220 6.84 20.32 9.99
N ARG A 221 7.92 19.97 9.28
CA ARG A 221 8.79 20.94 8.56
C ARG A 221 9.36 22.05 9.47
N TYR A 222 9.74 21.71 10.69
CA TYR A 222 10.22 22.69 11.68
C TYR A 222 11.60 23.31 11.38
N PHE A 223 12.43 22.63 10.57
CA PHE A 223 13.81 23.06 10.29
C PHE A 223 14.01 23.55 8.83
N PRO A 224 13.26 24.55 8.32
CA PRO A 224 13.52 25.15 7.03
C PRO A 224 14.62 26.20 7.16
N THR A 225 15.59 26.24 6.24
CA THR A 225 16.58 27.32 6.24
C THR A 225 17.19 27.56 4.87
N ASN A 226 17.58 28.82 4.63
CA ASN A 226 18.43 29.23 3.52
C ASN A 226 19.83 29.66 4.01
N SER A 227 20.13 29.49 5.29
CA SER A 227 21.33 29.99 5.96
C SER A 227 22.20 28.85 6.48
N PHE A 228 23.45 28.81 6.03
CA PHE A 228 24.43 27.86 6.56
C PHE A 228 24.70 28.08 8.05
N GLY A 229 24.72 29.33 8.52
CA GLY A 229 24.98 29.64 9.93
C GLY A 229 23.85 29.18 10.86
N GLU A 230 22.60 29.15 10.38
CA GLU A 230 21.48 28.59 11.15
C GLU A 230 21.59 27.06 11.23
N LEU A 231 21.94 26.41 10.11
CA LEU A 231 22.21 24.98 10.07
C LEU A 231 23.35 24.59 11.03
N GLU A 232 24.46 25.33 11.02
CA GLU A 232 25.60 25.12 11.92
C GLU A 232 25.15 25.18 13.39
N GLN A 233 24.36 26.20 13.76
CA GLN A 233 23.81 26.30 15.11
C GLN A 233 22.93 25.12 15.50
N TRP A 234 22.12 24.57 14.60
CA TRP A 234 21.32 23.38 14.89
C TRP A 234 22.21 22.15 15.12
N TYR A 235 23.25 21.96 14.32
CA TYR A 235 24.19 20.85 14.49
C TYR A 235 24.96 20.90 15.81
N GLU A 236 25.24 22.10 16.32
CA GLU A 236 25.92 22.28 17.60
C GLU A 236 24.99 22.13 18.81
N LYS A 237 23.74 22.61 18.70
CA LYS A 237 22.84 22.78 19.86
C LYS A 237 21.76 21.71 19.97
N ILE A 238 21.44 21.00 18.89
CA ILE A 238 20.30 20.08 18.84
C ILE A 238 20.81 18.66 18.66
N ASP A 239 20.50 17.80 19.63
CA ASP A 239 20.74 16.37 19.53
C ASP A 239 20.00 15.80 18.31
N LYS A 240 20.65 14.92 17.56
CA LYS A 240 20.00 14.19 16.47
C LYS A 240 18.96 13.21 17.02
N SER A 241 17.90 12.97 16.25
CA SER A 241 16.92 11.93 16.58
C SER A 241 17.59 10.56 16.59
N PHE A 242 17.38 9.80 17.65
CA PHE A 242 17.81 8.40 17.77
C PHE A 242 16.62 7.43 17.76
N LEU A 243 15.41 7.95 17.83
CA LEU A 243 14.16 7.19 17.69
C LEU A 243 13.30 7.81 16.59
N ILE A 244 12.51 6.97 15.93
CA ILE A 244 11.34 7.40 15.16
C ILE A 244 10.11 6.90 15.90
N ASN A 245 9.23 7.80 16.29
CA ASN A 245 7.90 7.44 16.78
C ASN A 245 6.98 7.24 15.56
N VAL A 246 6.33 6.09 15.50
CA VAL A 246 5.51 5.60 14.39
C VAL A 246 4.09 5.41 14.87
N HIS A 247 3.15 5.97 14.11
CA HIS A 247 1.72 5.82 14.32
C HIS A 247 1.12 5.02 13.18
N VAL A 248 0.54 3.87 13.50
CA VAL A 248 -0.14 2.99 12.55
C VAL A 248 -1.62 2.95 12.90
N ILE A 249 -2.49 2.86 11.89
CA ILE A 249 -3.92 2.65 12.08
C ILE A 249 -4.38 1.43 11.30
N GLN A 250 -5.19 0.59 11.94
CA GLN A 250 -5.77 -0.61 11.36
C GLN A 250 -7.28 -0.46 11.33
N ALA A 251 -7.87 -0.47 10.14
CA ALA A 251 -9.32 -0.52 9.97
C ALA A 251 -9.87 -1.87 10.45
N VAL A 252 -11.00 -1.84 11.13
CA VAL A 252 -11.75 -3.01 11.58
C VAL A 252 -13.03 -3.09 10.75
N CYS A 253 -13.07 -4.08 9.88
CA CYS A 253 -14.20 -4.29 8.98
C CYS A 253 -15.11 -5.41 9.50
N PRO A 254 -16.41 -5.40 9.15
CA PRO A 254 -17.32 -6.48 9.51
C PRO A 254 -16.83 -7.84 8.98
N SER A 255 -17.16 -8.92 9.68
CA SER A 255 -16.64 -10.31 9.54
C SER A 255 -16.68 -10.96 8.14
N ASN A 256 -17.29 -10.30 7.15
CA ASN A 256 -17.45 -10.83 5.79
C ASN A 256 -16.54 -10.12 4.77
N ARG A 257 -15.66 -9.23 5.23
CA ARG A 257 -14.71 -8.50 4.38
C ARG A 257 -13.30 -8.65 4.91
N THR A 258 -12.35 -8.75 3.99
CA THR A 258 -10.92 -8.69 4.32
C THR A 258 -10.61 -7.28 4.83
N SER A 259 -10.08 -7.18 6.05
CA SER A 259 -9.63 -5.89 6.57
C SER A 259 -8.50 -5.34 5.68
N PRO A 260 -8.50 -4.04 5.35
CA PRO A 260 -7.39 -3.39 4.69
C PRO A 260 -6.08 -3.59 5.45
N SER A 261 -4.96 -3.55 4.75
CA SER A 261 -3.65 -3.55 5.39
C SER A 261 -3.49 -2.37 6.37
N PRO A 262 -2.66 -2.50 7.41
CA PRO A 262 -2.36 -1.39 8.32
C PRO A 262 -1.83 -0.18 7.54
N PHE A 263 -2.25 1.01 7.92
CA PHE A 263 -1.89 2.26 7.28
C PHE A 263 -0.95 3.07 8.17
N LEU A 264 0.16 3.56 7.59
CA LEU A 264 1.08 4.45 8.28
C LEU A 264 0.47 5.85 8.38
N LEU A 265 -0.03 6.21 9.56
CA LEU A 265 -0.69 7.48 9.80
C LEU A 265 0.31 8.63 9.89
N ALA A 266 1.36 8.45 10.69
CA ALA A 266 2.42 9.43 10.91
C ALA A 266 3.70 8.75 11.39
N ALA A 267 4.82 9.44 11.24
CA ALA A 267 6.13 9.06 11.73
C ALA A 267 7.01 10.31 11.84
N TYR A 268 7.79 10.41 12.91
CA TYR A 268 8.68 11.54 13.12
C TYR A 268 9.84 11.20 14.05
N GLY A 269 10.97 11.88 13.84
CA GLY A 269 12.12 11.79 14.71
C GLY A 269 11.84 12.33 16.12
N THR A 270 12.28 11.60 17.14
CA THR A 270 12.15 12.00 18.54
C THR A 270 13.41 11.62 19.34
N ASN A 271 13.56 12.29 20.48
CA ASN A 271 14.53 11.98 21.53
C ASN A 271 13.86 11.42 22.80
N SER A 272 12.58 11.01 22.70
CA SER A 272 11.79 10.50 23.82
C SER A 272 11.60 11.49 24.98
N LYS A 273 11.78 12.81 24.77
CA LYS A 273 11.55 13.82 25.83
C LYS A 273 10.07 14.22 26.00
N TYR A 274 9.15 13.62 25.24
CA TYR A 274 7.71 13.86 25.37
C TYR A 274 7.15 13.29 26.69
N THR A 275 6.00 13.82 27.11
CA THR A 275 5.36 13.47 28.38
C THR A 275 4.11 12.62 28.17
N ALA A 276 3.59 12.02 29.25
CA ALA A 276 2.28 11.35 29.22
C ALA A 276 1.14 12.31 28.80
N ARG A 277 1.26 13.61 29.12
CA ARG A 277 0.29 14.62 28.71
C ARG A 277 0.30 14.86 27.20
N ASP A 278 1.48 14.86 26.59
CA ASP A 278 1.63 14.93 25.14
C ASP A 278 0.94 13.75 24.45
N ILE A 279 1.14 12.54 24.97
CA ILE A 279 0.49 11.32 24.46
C ILE A 279 -1.04 11.43 24.54
N LEU A 280 -1.57 11.82 25.70
CA LEU A 280 -3.03 12.01 25.89
C LEU A 280 -3.62 13.05 24.94
N ASN A 281 -2.96 14.20 24.80
CA ASN A 281 -3.40 15.24 23.87
C ASN A 281 -3.39 14.73 22.43
N ARG A 282 -2.38 13.92 22.09
CA ARG A 282 -2.27 13.27 20.79
C ARG A 282 -3.44 12.34 20.51
N TRP A 283 -3.69 11.39 21.43
CA TRP A 283 -4.78 10.43 21.31
C TRP A 283 -6.14 11.10 21.24
N SER A 284 -6.40 12.13 22.05
CA SER A 284 -7.65 12.91 22.01
C SER A 284 -7.87 13.54 20.64
N LYS A 285 -6.90 14.30 20.11
CA LYS A 285 -7.09 14.96 18.82
C LYS A 285 -7.13 13.96 17.66
N THR A 286 -6.38 12.85 17.73
CA THR A 286 -6.48 11.77 16.74
C THR A 286 -7.88 11.17 16.73
N PHE A 287 -8.47 10.93 17.90
CA PHE A 287 -9.86 10.50 18.02
C PHE A 287 -10.81 11.52 17.37
N ASP A 288 -10.69 12.81 17.74
CA ASP A 288 -11.54 13.87 17.21
C ASP A 288 -11.43 13.99 15.68
N SER A 289 -10.22 13.94 15.13
CA SER A 289 -9.98 13.99 13.68
C SER A 289 -10.69 12.86 12.94
N PHE A 290 -10.60 11.62 13.43
CA PHE A 290 -11.30 10.50 12.80
C PHE A 290 -12.81 10.55 12.99
N MET A 291 -13.28 11.04 14.13
CA MET A 291 -14.72 11.24 14.35
C MET A 291 -15.33 12.23 13.35
N THR A 292 -14.62 13.30 12.97
CA THR A 292 -15.10 14.21 11.91
C THR A 292 -15.22 13.54 10.54
N GLN A 293 -14.53 12.40 10.35
CA GLN A 293 -14.58 11.58 9.13
C GLN A 293 -15.52 10.37 9.28
N ASN A 294 -16.34 10.31 10.34
CA ASN A 294 -17.25 9.20 10.64
C ASN A 294 -16.53 7.85 10.86
N ILE A 295 -15.29 7.90 11.34
CA ILE A 295 -14.49 6.74 11.73
C ILE A 295 -14.34 6.77 13.25
N ARG A 296 -14.79 5.72 13.92
CA ARG A 296 -14.66 5.58 15.38
C ARG A 296 -13.40 4.82 15.75
N ILE A 297 -12.52 5.46 16.53
CA ILE A 297 -11.37 4.78 17.12
C ILE A 297 -11.83 3.97 18.33
N LEU A 298 -11.59 2.65 18.28
CA LEU A 298 -11.97 1.71 19.34
C LEU A 298 -10.95 1.67 20.47
N GLY A 299 -9.69 2.00 20.20
CA GLY A 299 -8.64 2.05 21.19
C GLY A 299 -7.27 2.40 20.61
N PHE A 300 -6.34 2.62 21.54
CA PHE A 300 -4.92 2.86 21.28
C PHE A 300 -4.12 1.70 21.87
N SER A 301 -3.08 1.28 21.16
CA SER A 301 -2.14 0.22 21.54
C SER A 301 -0.71 0.76 21.51
N SER A 302 0.13 0.30 22.44
CA SER A 302 1.47 0.85 22.67
C SER A 302 2.39 -0.15 23.39
N ASP A 303 3.71 0.09 23.39
CA ASP A 303 4.76 -0.82 23.92
C ASP A 303 4.92 -0.80 25.45
N CYS A 304 4.00 -0.15 26.17
CA CYS A 304 4.00 -0.02 27.62
C CYS A 304 5.25 0.68 28.15
N ASP A 305 5.80 1.65 27.40
CA ASP A 305 6.80 2.55 27.95
C ASP A 305 6.22 3.29 29.19
N PRO A 306 7.02 3.68 30.20
CA PRO A 306 6.48 4.30 31.41
C PRO A 306 5.61 5.55 31.15
N LYS A 307 5.86 6.31 30.07
CA LYS A 307 5.06 7.48 29.71
C LYS A 307 3.73 7.08 29.07
N GLN A 308 3.72 6.12 28.15
CA GLN A 308 2.47 5.54 27.63
C GLN A 308 1.66 4.85 28.73
N MET A 309 2.28 4.07 29.62
CA MET A 309 1.58 3.44 30.74
C MET A 309 0.96 4.49 31.66
N LYS A 310 1.68 5.58 31.94
CA LYS A 310 1.11 6.71 32.67
C LYS A 310 -0.08 7.31 31.91
N ALA A 311 0.04 7.53 30.60
CA ALA A 311 -1.06 8.04 29.78
C ALA A 311 -2.29 7.11 29.79
N MET A 312 -2.10 5.78 29.65
CA MET A 312 -3.17 4.79 29.74
C MET A 312 -3.84 4.80 31.12
N ARG A 313 -3.03 4.84 32.18
CA ARG A 313 -3.54 4.91 33.55
C ARG A 313 -4.37 6.18 33.77
N ASP A 314 -3.86 7.32 33.32
CA ASP A 314 -4.50 8.61 33.45
C ASP A 314 -5.78 8.68 32.57
N SER A 315 -5.83 8.06 31.38
CA SER A 315 -7.04 8.01 30.52
C SER A 315 -8.13 7.08 31.05
N MET A 316 -7.75 6.03 31.78
CA MET A 316 -8.69 5.10 32.43
C MET A 316 -9.20 5.61 33.79
N GLY A 317 -8.71 6.76 34.27
CA GLY A 317 -9.07 7.32 35.58
C GLY A 317 -8.52 6.52 36.77
N PHE A 318 -7.48 5.72 36.58
CA PHE A 318 -6.87 4.94 37.66
C PHE A 318 -5.90 5.80 38.47
N PHE A 319 -6.17 5.96 39.77
CA PHE A 319 -5.29 6.68 40.71
C PHE A 319 -4.97 8.14 40.30
N SER A 320 -5.80 8.78 39.46
CA SER A 320 -5.62 10.16 39.02
C SER A 320 -6.15 11.14 40.07
N ASN A 321 -5.25 11.93 40.66
CA ASN A 321 -5.60 13.08 41.51
C ASN A 321 -5.73 14.39 40.71
N GLU A 322 -5.49 14.36 39.39
CA GLU A 322 -5.52 15.52 38.52
C GLU A 322 -6.62 15.37 37.46
N HIS A 323 -7.52 16.36 37.39
CA HIS A 323 -8.53 16.50 36.35
C HIS A 323 -7.88 16.72 34.99
N THR A 324 -7.46 15.64 34.34
CA THR A 324 -7.10 15.69 32.93
C THR A 324 -8.41 15.83 32.16
N GLY A 325 -8.54 16.86 31.30
CA GLY A 325 -9.77 17.15 30.52
C GLY A 325 -10.31 16.01 29.64
N PHE A 326 -9.69 14.83 29.68
CA PHE A 326 -10.18 13.56 29.14
C PHE A 326 -11.43 13.05 29.89
N GLU A 327 -11.59 13.36 31.18
CA GLU A 327 -12.80 13.04 31.98
C GLU A 327 -14.07 13.70 31.41
N CYS A 328 -13.92 14.79 30.67
CA CYS A 328 -15.01 15.55 30.05
C CYS A 328 -15.31 15.14 28.59
N HIS A 329 -14.57 14.18 28.03
CA HIS A 329 -14.78 13.73 26.66
C HIS A 329 -16.05 12.85 26.58
N PRO A 330 -16.95 13.04 25.59
CA PRO A 330 -18.25 12.36 25.54
C PRO A 330 -18.17 10.82 25.49
N ASP A 331 -17.04 10.30 25.02
CA ASP A 331 -16.72 8.87 24.93
C ASP A 331 -15.69 8.41 25.98
N HIS A 332 -15.50 9.13 27.11
CA HIS A 332 -14.64 8.61 28.18
C HIS A 332 -15.13 7.22 28.62
N PHE A 333 -14.20 6.26 28.66
CA PHE A 333 -14.48 4.93 29.18
C PHE A 333 -14.85 5.06 30.66
N LYS A 334 -16.16 5.08 30.98
CA LYS A 334 -16.62 4.87 32.35
C LYS A 334 -16.30 3.44 32.76
N ILE A 335 -15.14 3.23 33.36
CA ILE A 335 -14.85 2.00 34.08
C ILE A 335 -15.50 2.14 35.45
N SER A 336 -16.74 1.65 35.58
CA SER A 336 -17.35 1.44 36.88
C SER A 336 -16.62 0.28 37.56
N LEU A 337 -15.63 0.59 38.40
CA LEU A 337 -15.07 -0.39 39.32
C LEU A 337 -16.20 -0.84 40.25
N PHE A 338 -16.58 -2.11 40.17
CA PHE A 338 -17.44 -2.72 41.18
C PHE A 338 -16.72 -2.56 42.52
N LYS A 339 -17.30 -1.76 43.42
CA LYS A 339 -16.93 -1.82 44.83
C LYS A 339 -17.22 -3.24 45.27
N VAL A 340 -16.17 -4.03 45.48
CA VAL A 340 -16.28 -5.26 46.27
C VAL A 340 -16.66 -4.77 47.67
N SER A 341 -17.91 -5.01 48.05
CA SER A 341 -18.37 -4.80 49.42
C SER A 341 -17.51 -5.65 50.34
N GLU A 342 -16.85 -4.99 51.31
CA GLU A 342 -16.16 -5.64 52.43
C GLU A 342 -17.06 -6.61 53.20
#